data_AF-A0A2E9LZQ4-F1
#
_entry.id   AF-A0A2E9LZQ4-F1
#
_cell.length_a   1.000
_cell.length_b   1.000
_cell.length_c   1.000
_cell.angle_alpha   90.00
_cell.angle_beta   90.00
_cell.angle_gamma   90.00
#
_symmetry.space_group_name_H-M   'P 1'
#
loop_
_entity.id
_entity.type
_entity.pdbx_description
1 polymer ?
#
loop_
_entity_poly.entity_id
_entity_poly.type
_entity_poly.pdbx_seq_one_letter_code
_entity_poly.pdbx_strand_id
1 'polypeptide(L)'
;MTEIIPPELESSLKQHREEMSRCYALLIANPYRAQSILDEMRGEIVKTAVTLMEHRIPLEIPKKPRTLTDVLQEAAAEAGMMLGSNAVASGVSFFRNVKEQVNQKAEPLDEEELLVYEDEEGNFFYIDDDGNEVDCDRFGNEIQED
;
A
#
# COMPACT_ATOMS: atom_id res chain seq x y z
N MET A 1 31.19 -14.73 9.64
CA MET A 1 30.63 -14.59 11.00
C MET A 1 29.28 -15.27 10.96
N THR A 2 29.04 -16.26 11.83
CA THR A 2 27.71 -16.86 11.98
C THR A 2 26.84 -15.84 12.70
N GLU A 3 25.81 -15.33 12.02
CA GLU A 3 24.80 -14.49 12.67
C GLU A 3 24.09 -15.35 13.73
N ILE A 4 24.22 -14.94 14.99
CA ILE A 4 23.56 -15.61 16.10
C ILE A 4 22.16 -14.99 16.21
N ILE A 5 21.15 -15.74 15.79
CA ILE A 5 19.74 -15.35 15.94
C ILE A 5 19.38 -15.51 17.42
N PRO A 6 18.90 -14.45 18.10
CA PRO A 6 18.43 -14.58 19.48
C PRO A 6 17.29 -15.61 19.59
N PRO A 7 17.29 -16.47 20.62
CA PRO A 7 16.26 -17.50 20.77
C PRO A 7 14.85 -16.90 20.96
N GLU A 8 14.76 -15.71 21.57
CA GLU A 8 13.49 -14.99 21.73
C GLU A 8 12.94 -14.51 20.38
N LEU A 9 13.79 -13.95 19.51
CA LEU A 9 13.41 -13.59 18.15
C LEU A 9 12.90 -14.80 17.37
N GLU A 10 13.61 -15.93 17.45
CA GLU A 10 13.19 -17.16 16.78
C GLU A 10 11.82 -17.63 17.28
N SER A 11 11.58 -17.57 18.59
CA SER A 11 10.29 -17.92 19.19
C SER A 11 9.16 -16.99 18.72
N SER A 12 9.38 -15.67 18.72
CA SER A 12 8.40 -14.69 18.26
C SER A 12 8.06 -14.88 16.78
N LEU A 13 9.06 -15.10 15.92
CA LEU A 13 8.82 -15.35 14.50
C LEU A 13 8.05 -16.66 14.24
N LYS A 14 8.30 -17.72 15.05
CA LYS A 14 7.51 -18.95 14.98
C LYS A 14 6.05 -18.72 15.36
N GLN A 15 5.80 -17.90 16.38
CA GLN A 15 4.45 -17.54 16.80
C GLN A 15 3.72 -16.74 15.71
N HIS A 16 4.36 -15.72 15.14
CA HIS A 16 3.77 -14.92 14.05
C HIS A 16 3.43 -15.79 12.83
N ARG A 17 4.30 -16.74 12.49
CA ARG A 17 4.04 -17.74 11.43
C ARG A 17 2.84 -18.63 11.75
N GLU A 18 2.71 -19.08 12.99
CA GLU A 18 1.57 -19.92 13.43
C GLU A 18 0.26 -19.14 13.33
N GLU A 19 0.26 -17.87 13.75
CA GLU A 19 -0.90 -16.99 13.66
C GLU A 19 -1.30 -16.71 12.20
N MET A 20 -0.32 -16.47 11.33
CA MET A 20 -0.56 -16.36 9.88
C MET A 20 -1.15 -17.65 9.30
N SER A 21 -0.63 -18.81 9.72
CA SER A 21 -1.14 -20.12 9.29
C SER A 21 -2.58 -20.35 9.76
N ARG A 22 -2.93 -19.88 10.96
CA ARG A 22 -4.30 -19.89 11.50
C ARG A 22 -5.23 -19.03 10.64
N CYS A 23 -4.79 -17.84 10.22
CA CYS A 23 -5.55 -16.98 9.32
C CYS A 23 -5.83 -17.67 7.97
N TYR A 24 -4.84 -18.34 7.38
CA TYR A 24 -5.05 -19.13 6.16
C TYR A 24 -6.03 -20.28 6.36
N ALA A 25 -5.95 -20.99 7.49
CA ALA A 25 -6.90 -22.06 7.81
C ALA A 25 -8.34 -21.53 7.91
N LEU A 26 -8.54 -20.36 8.55
CA LEU A 26 -9.84 -19.70 8.64
C LEU A 26 -10.37 -19.28 7.25
N LEU A 27 -9.48 -18.78 6.39
CA LEU A 27 -9.85 -18.36 5.03
C LEU A 27 -10.26 -19.56 4.17
N ILE A 28 -9.55 -20.69 4.28
CA ILE A 28 -9.89 -21.95 3.63
C ILE A 28 -11.24 -22.46 4.13
N ALA A 29 -11.49 -22.37 5.45
CA ALA A 29 -12.74 -22.83 6.06
C ALA A 29 -13.94 -21.96 5.64
N ASN A 30 -13.76 -20.64 5.50
CA ASN A 30 -14.83 -19.74 5.07
C ASN A 30 -14.29 -18.52 4.29
N PRO A 31 -14.24 -18.61 2.95
CA PRO A 31 -13.77 -17.51 2.09
C PRO A 31 -14.64 -16.25 2.14
N TYR A 32 -15.90 -16.34 2.54
CA TYR A 32 -16.79 -15.16 2.61
C TYR A 32 -16.42 -14.20 3.76
N ARG A 33 -15.53 -14.62 4.67
CA ARG A 33 -14.95 -13.77 5.72
C ARG A 33 -13.61 -13.15 5.32
N ALA A 34 -13.29 -13.15 4.02
CA ALA A 34 -11.99 -12.70 3.51
C ALA A 34 -11.58 -11.33 4.05
N GLN A 35 -12.46 -10.32 4.04
CA GLN A 35 -12.09 -8.97 4.47
C GLN A 35 -11.54 -8.94 5.91
N SER A 36 -12.29 -9.48 6.87
CA SER A 36 -11.85 -9.51 8.27
C SER A 36 -10.56 -10.31 8.47
N ILE A 37 -10.41 -11.42 7.74
CA ILE A 37 -9.24 -12.29 7.87
C ILE A 37 -8.00 -11.61 7.24
N LEU A 38 -8.16 -10.92 6.11
CA LEU A 38 -7.08 -10.16 5.48
C LEU A 38 -6.63 -9.00 6.36
N ASP A 39 -7.54 -8.35 7.08
CA ASP A 39 -7.19 -7.29 8.04
C ASP A 39 -6.39 -7.86 9.23
N GLU A 40 -6.74 -9.05 9.73
CA GLU A 40 -5.94 -9.78 10.74
C GLU A 40 -4.54 -10.12 10.20
N MET A 41 -4.44 -10.63 8.97
CA MET A 41 -3.16 -10.93 8.32
C MET A 41 -2.29 -9.68 8.17
N ARG A 42 -2.86 -8.52 7.77
CA ARG A 42 -2.11 -7.25 7.70
C ARG A 42 -1.56 -6.86 9.06
N GLY A 43 -2.38 -6.95 10.12
CA GLY A 43 -1.94 -6.70 11.48
C GLY A 43 -0.76 -7.58 11.88
N GLU A 44 -0.77 -8.85 11.50
CA GLU A 44 0.29 -9.80 11.81
C GLU A 44 1.61 -9.51 11.07
N ILE A 45 1.53 -9.03 9.82
CA ILE A 45 2.70 -8.54 9.07
C ILE A 45 3.31 -7.33 9.80
N VAL A 46 2.49 -6.39 10.27
CA VAL A 46 2.97 -5.22 11.02
C VAL A 46 3.62 -5.65 12.33
N LYS A 47 3.03 -6.58 13.10
CA LYS A 47 3.67 -7.12 14.31
C LYS A 47 5.01 -7.77 14.02
N THR A 48 5.10 -8.54 12.95
CA THR A 48 6.36 -9.14 12.50
C THR A 48 7.41 -8.07 12.22
N ALA A 49 7.04 -7.02 11.49
CA ALA A 49 7.92 -5.89 11.21
C ALA A 49 8.41 -5.20 12.50
N VAL A 50 7.51 -4.95 13.46
CA VAL A 50 7.85 -4.39 14.77
C VAL A 50 8.83 -5.29 15.53
N THR A 51 8.59 -6.60 15.60
CA THR A 51 9.51 -7.54 16.26
C THR A 51 10.91 -7.51 15.64
N LEU A 52 11.02 -7.39 14.32
CA LEU A 52 12.31 -7.25 13.63
C LEU A 52 12.99 -5.93 14.00
N MET A 53 12.24 -4.82 14.02
CA MET A 53 12.76 -3.51 14.42
C MET A 53 13.24 -3.49 15.87
N GLU A 54 12.51 -4.12 16.80
CA GLU A 54 12.91 -4.25 18.22
C GLU A 54 14.25 -4.98 18.38
N HIS A 55 14.51 -5.96 17.52
CA HIS A 55 15.78 -6.69 17.45
C HIS A 55 16.85 -6.00 16.59
N ARG A 56 16.62 -4.73 16.22
CA ARG A 56 17.51 -3.90 15.40
C ARG A 56 17.83 -4.49 14.03
N ILE A 57 16.91 -5.28 13.48
CA ILE A 57 16.99 -5.77 12.11
C ILE A 57 16.36 -4.70 11.22
N PRO A 58 17.13 -4.06 10.32
CA PRO A 58 16.62 -3.00 9.48
C PRO A 58 15.64 -3.56 8.45
N LEU A 59 14.53 -2.85 8.24
CA LEU A 59 13.61 -3.09 7.13
C LEU A 59 13.82 -2.00 6.09
N GLU A 60 13.94 -2.39 4.82
CA GLU A 60 14.01 -1.41 3.73
C GLU A 60 12.64 -0.77 3.55
N ILE A 61 12.55 0.53 3.83
CA ILE A 61 11.40 1.34 3.45
C ILE A 61 11.60 1.75 1.99
N PRO A 62 10.67 1.43 1.07
CA PRO A 62 10.78 1.83 -0.32
C PRO A 62 10.98 3.35 -0.43
N LYS A 63 12.03 3.78 -1.13
CA LYS A 63 12.39 5.20 -1.24
C LYS A 63 11.41 6.03 -2.07
N LYS A 64 10.63 5.36 -2.94
CA LYS A 64 9.60 5.99 -3.77
C LYS A 64 8.21 5.67 -3.20
N PRO A 65 7.33 6.66 -3.00
CA PRO A 65 5.94 6.40 -2.66
C PRO A 65 5.34 5.50 -3.75
N ARG A 66 4.78 4.35 -3.35
CA ARG A 66 4.11 3.45 -4.29
C ARG A 66 2.70 3.97 -4.54
N THR A 67 2.34 4.13 -5.80
CA THR A 67 0.95 4.41 -6.17
C THR A 67 0.11 3.15 -6.01
N LEU A 68 -1.21 3.29 -5.85
CA LEU A 68 -2.13 2.13 -5.88
C LEU A 68 -1.96 1.33 -7.18
N THR A 69 -1.68 2.01 -8.28
CA THR A 69 -1.41 1.37 -9.58
C THR A 69 -0.15 0.50 -9.53
N ASP A 70 0.93 0.96 -8.89
CA ASP A 70 2.15 0.16 -8.73
C ASP A 70 1.88 -1.11 -7.94
N VAL A 71 1.16 -1.00 -6.81
CA VAL A 71 0.81 -2.13 -5.95
C VAL A 71 -0.06 -3.15 -6.69
N LEU A 72 -1.04 -2.68 -7.46
CA LEU A 72 -1.91 -3.56 -8.24
C LEU A 72 -1.16 -4.24 -9.39
N GLN A 73 -0.23 -3.56 -10.06
CA GLN A 73 0.58 -4.15 -11.12
C GLN A 73 1.56 -5.20 -10.60
N GLU A 74 2.18 -4.96 -9.45
CA GLU A 74 3.06 -5.92 -8.77
C GLU A 74 2.27 -7.16 -8.31
N ALA A 75 1.15 -6.95 -7.62
CA ALA A 75 0.24 -8.04 -7.24
C ALA A 75 -0.25 -8.82 -8.46
N ALA A 76 -0.47 -8.13 -9.59
CA ALA A 76 -0.87 -8.77 -10.83
C ALA A 76 0.22 -9.64 -11.46
N ALA A 77 1.43 -9.10 -11.50
CA ALA A 77 2.59 -9.83 -12.01
C ALA A 77 2.86 -11.07 -11.15
N GLU A 78 2.84 -10.94 -9.82
CA GLU A 78 3.05 -12.06 -8.89
C GLU A 78 1.94 -13.12 -9.02
N ALA A 79 0.68 -12.70 -9.07
CA ALA A 79 -0.44 -13.63 -9.28
C ALA A 79 -0.35 -14.34 -10.64
N GLY A 80 0.03 -13.62 -11.71
CA GLY A 80 0.27 -14.20 -13.02
C GLY A 80 1.38 -15.25 -13.03
N MET A 81 2.45 -15.02 -12.25
CA MET A 81 3.55 -15.98 -12.07
C MET A 81 3.12 -17.22 -11.27
N MET A 82 2.27 -17.05 -10.25
CA MET A 82 1.78 -18.16 -9.42
C MET A 82 0.75 -19.05 -10.13
N LEU A 83 -0.10 -18.48 -10.98
CA LEU A 83 -1.24 -19.20 -11.57
C LEU A 83 -0.90 -19.97 -12.87
N GLY A 84 0.28 -19.75 -13.46
CA GLY A 84 0.74 -20.48 -14.65
C GLY A 84 -0.07 -20.21 -15.94
N SER A 85 0.39 -20.75 -17.07
CA SER A 85 -0.15 -20.47 -18.42
C SER A 85 -1.64 -20.78 -18.63
N ASN A 86 -2.26 -21.59 -17.78
CA ASN A 86 -3.67 -21.99 -17.92
C ASN A 86 -4.67 -21.06 -17.22
N ALA A 87 -4.21 -20.09 -16.42
CA ALA A 87 -5.08 -19.14 -15.70
C ALA A 87 -5.08 -17.72 -16.30
N VAL A 88 -4.42 -17.53 -17.44
CA VAL A 88 -4.22 -16.21 -18.05
C VAL A 88 -5.56 -15.54 -18.41
N ALA A 89 -6.57 -16.30 -18.85
CA ALA A 89 -7.87 -15.74 -19.22
C ALA A 89 -8.69 -15.22 -18.01
N SER A 90 -8.65 -15.93 -16.87
CA SER A 90 -9.30 -15.51 -15.63
C SER A 90 -8.51 -14.42 -14.90
N GLY A 91 -7.18 -14.47 -14.96
CA GLY A 91 -6.30 -13.43 -14.44
C GLY A 91 -6.49 -12.10 -15.17
N VAL A 92 -6.46 -12.10 -16.51
CA VAL A 92 -6.63 -10.87 -17.32
C VAL A 92 -8.00 -10.23 -17.10
N SER A 93 -9.06 -11.03 -17.01
CA SER A 93 -10.41 -10.52 -16.71
C SER A 93 -10.53 -10.00 -15.28
N PHE A 94 -9.93 -10.68 -14.29
CA PHE A 94 -9.82 -10.16 -12.92
C PHE A 94 -9.06 -8.83 -12.88
N PHE A 95 -7.92 -8.69 -13.56
CA PHE A 95 -7.17 -7.43 -13.59
C PHE A 95 -7.92 -6.30 -14.24
N ARG A 96 -8.59 -6.59 -15.37
CA ARG A 96 -9.44 -5.59 -16.02
C ARG A 96 -10.57 -5.17 -15.08
N ASN A 97 -11.21 -6.11 -14.41
CA ASN A 97 -12.30 -5.82 -13.45
C ASN A 97 -11.81 -5.07 -12.21
N VAL A 98 -10.61 -5.38 -11.69
CA VAL A 98 -10.01 -4.67 -10.56
C VAL A 98 -9.59 -3.27 -10.97
N LYS A 99 -8.97 -3.09 -12.15
CA LYS A 99 -8.64 -1.77 -12.70
C LYS A 99 -9.90 -0.93 -12.92
N GLU A 100 -10.95 -1.53 -13.50
CA GLU A 100 -12.24 -0.88 -13.67
C GLU A 100 -12.89 -0.53 -12.32
N GLN A 101 -12.87 -1.43 -11.33
CA GLN A 101 -13.44 -1.17 -9.99
C GLN A 101 -12.64 -0.17 -9.17
N VAL A 102 -11.31 -0.15 -9.29
CA VAL A 102 -10.44 0.84 -8.65
C VAL A 102 -10.64 2.20 -9.32
N ASN A 103 -10.80 2.24 -10.63
CA ASN A 103 -11.14 3.48 -11.35
C ASN A 103 -12.60 3.92 -11.13
N GLN A 104 -13.50 3.02 -10.71
CA GLN A 104 -14.91 3.32 -10.40
C GLN A 104 -15.18 3.64 -8.91
N LYS A 105 -14.34 3.13 -7.99
CA LYS A 105 -14.39 3.42 -6.54
C LYS A 105 -13.37 4.44 -6.09
N ALA A 106 -12.36 4.74 -6.90
CA ALA A 106 -11.89 6.11 -6.93
C ALA A 106 -13.16 6.90 -7.24
N GLU A 107 -13.60 7.72 -6.27
CA GLU A 107 -14.42 8.87 -6.64
C GLU A 107 -13.77 9.51 -7.86
N PRO A 108 -14.53 10.10 -8.81
CA PRO A 108 -13.87 10.94 -9.79
C PRO A 108 -12.96 11.85 -8.97
N LEU A 109 -11.65 11.72 -9.15
CA LEU A 109 -10.76 12.84 -8.88
C LEU A 109 -11.16 13.85 -9.96
N ASP A 110 -12.34 14.46 -9.79
CA ASP A 110 -12.67 15.79 -10.25
C ASP A 110 -11.87 16.71 -9.32
N GLU A 111 -10.57 16.65 -9.50
CA GLU A 111 -9.57 17.57 -9.03
C GLU A 111 -8.43 17.23 -9.98
N GLU A 112 -8.38 17.96 -11.09
CA GLU A 112 -7.11 18.24 -11.75
C GLU A 112 -6.11 18.46 -10.61
N GLU A 113 -5.13 17.56 -10.47
CA GLU A 113 -4.14 17.65 -9.39
C GLU A 113 -3.59 19.07 -9.39
N LEU A 114 -4.04 19.89 -8.44
CA LEU A 114 -3.61 21.28 -8.31
C LEU A 114 -2.11 21.20 -8.01
N LEU A 115 -1.29 21.54 -9.01
CA LEU A 115 0.17 21.51 -8.86
C LEU A 115 0.57 22.68 -7.98
N VAL A 116 0.85 22.39 -6.71
CA VAL A 116 1.33 23.38 -5.74
C VAL A 116 2.86 23.51 -5.87
N TYR A 117 3.31 24.74 -6.07
CA TYR A 117 4.71 25.14 -6.17
C TYR A 117 5.16 25.78 -4.85
N GLU A 118 6.46 25.69 -4.54
CA GLU A 118 7.10 26.34 -3.39
C GLU A 118 8.11 27.37 -3.92
N ASP A 119 8.04 28.61 -3.44
CA ASP A 119 8.97 29.68 -3.82
C ASP A 119 10.32 29.56 -3.05
N GLU A 120 11.28 30.46 -3.35
CA GLU A 120 12.58 30.48 -2.67
C GLU A 120 12.49 30.92 -1.18
N GLU A 121 11.35 31.48 -0.76
CA GLU A 121 11.10 31.98 0.59
C GLU A 121 10.29 30.98 1.46
N GLY A 122 9.79 29.89 0.86
CA GLY A 122 9.05 28.80 1.50
C GLY A 122 7.52 28.98 1.49
N ASN A 123 6.98 29.88 0.66
CA ASN A 123 5.54 30.07 0.46
C ASN A 123 5.03 29.17 -0.66
N PHE A 124 3.76 28.78 -0.58
CA PHE A 124 3.13 27.87 -1.54
C PHE A 124 2.10 28.59 -2.42
N PHE A 125 2.06 28.27 -3.71
CA PHE A 125 1.10 28.83 -4.65
C PHE A 125 0.71 27.81 -5.73
N TYR A 126 -0.44 27.99 -6.38
CA TYR A 126 -0.85 27.25 -7.57
C TYR A 126 -1.21 28.19 -8.73
N ILE A 127 -1.30 27.64 -9.94
CA ILE A 127 -1.75 28.38 -11.14
C ILE A 127 -3.21 28.02 -11.41
N ASP A 128 -4.10 29.02 -11.43
CA ASP A 128 -5.52 28.83 -11.76
C ASP A 128 -5.73 28.59 -13.28
N ASP A 129 -6.97 28.28 -13.66
CA ASP A 129 -7.36 28.03 -15.06
C ASP A 129 -7.19 29.25 -15.98
N ASP A 130 -7.16 30.45 -15.39
CA ASP A 130 -6.94 31.72 -16.08
C ASP A 130 -5.44 32.06 -16.19
N GLY A 131 -4.56 31.25 -15.60
CA GLY A 131 -3.10 31.38 -15.61
C GLY A 131 -2.53 32.32 -14.54
N ASN A 132 -3.30 32.64 -13.49
CA ASN A 132 -2.86 33.50 -12.39
C ASN A 132 -2.27 32.67 -11.24
N GLU A 133 -1.30 33.26 -10.54
CA GLU A 133 -0.74 32.70 -9.31
C GLU A 133 -1.67 33.00 -8.12
N VAL A 134 -2.02 31.95 -7.37
CA VAL A 134 -2.88 32.03 -6.18
C VAL A 134 -2.13 31.44 -4.98
N ASP A 135 -1.98 32.23 -3.92
CA ASP A 135 -1.31 31.82 -2.69
C ASP A 135 -2.14 30.78 -1.92
N CYS A 136 -1.48 29.70 -1.50
CA CYS A 136 -2.12 28.58 -0.83
C CYS A 136 -1.24 27.96 0.27
N ASP A 137 -1.81 27.05 1.05
CA ASP A 137 -1.04 26.20 1.94
C ASP A 137 -0.37 25.03 1.18
N ARG A 138 0.44 24.24 1.89
CA ARG A 138 1.14 23.06 1.32
C ARG A 138 0.21 21.98 0.75
N PHE A 139 -1.11 22.10 0.92
CA PHE A 139 -2.13 21.18 0.45
C PHE A 139 -3.00 21.81 -0.64
N GLY A 140 -2.72 23.04 -1.09
CA GLY A 140 -3.47 23.73 -2.14
C GLY A 140 -4.71 24.47 -1.67
N ASN A 141 -4.89 24.67 -0.36
CA ASN A 141 -6.00 25.48 0.15
C ASN A 141 -5.62 26.97 0.12
N GLU A 142 -6.44 27.81 -0.50
CA GLU A 142 -6.25 29.27 -0.53
C GLU A 142 -6.07 29.85 0.88
N ILE A 143 -5.06 30.70 1.05
CA ILE A 143 -4.84 31.42 2.31
C ILE A 143 -5.69 32.69 2.26
N GLN A 144 -6.75 32.76 3.08
CA GLN A 144 -7.55 33.98 3.21
C GLN A 144 -6.72 35.06 3.92
N GLU A 145 -6.40 36.15 3.22
CA GLU A 145 -5.92 37.38 3.86
C GLU A 145 -7.10 38.07 4.59
N ASP A 146 -6.97 38.27 5.91
CA ASP A 146 -7.85 39.15 6.71
C ASP A 146 -7.53 40.64 6.45
#